data_AF-A0A4R4RJF9-F1
#
_entry.id   AF-A0A4R4RJF9-F1
#
_cell.length_a   1.000
_cell.length_b   1.000
_cell.length_c   1.000
_cell.angle_alpha   90.00
_cell.angle_beta   90.00
_cell.angle_gamma   90.00
#
_symmetry.space_group_name_H-M   'P 1'
#
loop_
_entity.id
_entity.type
_entity.pdbx_description
1 polymer ?
#
loop_
_entity_poly.entity_id
_entity_poly.type
_entity_poly.pdbx_seq_one_letter_code
_entity_poly.pdbx_strand_id
1 'polypeptide(L)'
;MDDRRRRRGRDGPRGARPRRGGAGSVSTRYEAFGLPGIPEVRPGDDLVGILATALESAPPGDALRDGDIVVVTSKIVSKAEGRIVAGIDRDAAIDAEAVRTISEWTTPRGRTRIVETRHGFVMAAAGVDASNVELGSIVLLPVDPDGSARRLRDGLAARFGVRVGVVVTDTAGRVWRNGVTDFAVGSAGVRAVDDLRGSVDPYGNDLGVTVVALADELAAASELVRAKLSGMPVAVVRGLPHLLLEPGEEDAGVAALIRPSAEDRFRLGTPEAMRSAVLARRTASSFTPAAVDGSVVRQAVAAAFSAPWPIDTPPWRFVLLESPASRQRLAAALDGAGLLRTAPYVVIPCLVDGSDALLGLGAAVENLLIALGAEGLASAWLFPDPALSAATAELDLPAGWTPIGAVAIGHGAEPAADHPPVDVATVTVTL
;
A
#
# COMPACT_ATOMS: atom_id res chain seq x y z
N MET A 1 -50.62 0.12 -33.08
CA MET A 1 -50.02 1.45 -32.82
C MET A 1 -49.49 1.39 -31.41
N ASP A 2 -48.34 0.75 -31.20
CA ASP A 2 -46.98 1.29 -31.38
C ASP A 2 -46.73 2.45 -30.40
N ASP A 3 -46.05 2.19 -29.26
CA ASP A 3 -44.90 3.03 -28.90
C ASP A 3 -43.94 2.39 -27.87
N ARG A 4 -42.88 1.83 -28.45
CA ARG A 4 -41.47 1.73 -28.06
C ARG A 4 -41.03 2.29 -26.68
N ARG A 5 -40.65 1.37 -25.78
CA ARG A 5 -39.69 1.66 -24.69
C ARG A 5 -38.25 1.72 -25.24
N ARG A 6 -37.67 2.93 -25.31
CA ARG A 6 -36.23 3.13 -25.57
C ARG A 6 -35.41 2.83 -24.32
N ARG A 7 -34.72 1.68 -24.27
CA ARG A 7 -33.58 1.47 -23.36
C ARG A 7 -32.33 2.06 -24.00
N ARG A 8 -31.74 3.08 -23.38
CA ARG A 8 -30.43 3.63 -23.75
C ARG A 8 -29.34 2.63 -23.34
N GLY A 9 -28.49 2.27 -24.28
CA GLY A 9 -27.31 1.44 -24.05
C GLY A 9 -26.28 2.18 -23.20
N ARG A 10 -25.74 1.46 -22.21
CA ARG A 10 -24.43 1.76 -21.61
C ARG A 10 -23.45 0.81 -22.28
N ASP A 11 -22.63 1.34 -23.18
CA ASP A 11 -21.43 0.68 -23.66
C ASP A 11 -20.40 0.68 -22.53
N GLY A 12 -20.38 -0.40 -21.74
CA GLY A 12 -19.24 -0.74 -20.90
C GLY A 12 -18.14 -1.37 -21.74
N PRO A 13 -16.87 -1.30 -21.32
CA PRO A 13 -15.77 -1.95 -22.02
C PRO A 13 -16.08 -3.45 -22.09
N ARG A 14 -15.96 -4.02 -23.30
CA ARG A 14 -16.25 -5.43 -23.59
C ARG A 14 -15.37 -6.30 -22.69
N GLY A 15 -15.96 -6.84 -21.62
CA GLY A 15 -15.32 -7.83 -20.77
C GLY A 15 -14.82 -8.99 -21.61
N ALA A 16 -13.54 -9.32 -21.45
CA ALA A 16 -12.94 -10.50 -22.04
C ALA A 16 -13.80 -11.72 -21.66
N ARG A 17 -14.16 -12.54 -22.65
CA ARG A 17 -14.86 -13.80 -22.40
C ARG A 17 -13.99 -14.68 -21.49
N PRO A 18 -14.55 -15.37 -20.49
CA PRO A 18 -13.79 -16.33 -19.72
C PRO A 18 -13.32 -17.42 -20.69
N ARG A 19 -12.01 -17.55 -20.86
CA ARG A 19 -11.42 -18.66 -21.60
C ARG A 19 -11.73 -19.92 -20.80
N ARG A 20 -12.62 -20.77 -21.32
CA ARG A 20 -12.70 -22.17 -20.90
C ARG A 20 -11.37 -22.83 -21.27
N GLY A 21 -10.38 -22.73 -20.38
CA GLY A 21 -9.21 -23.58 -20.43
C GLY A 21 -9.70 -25.03 -20.33
N GLY A 22 -9.52 -25.80 -21.41
CA GLY A 22 -9.60 -27.25 -21.28
C GLY A 22 -8.65 -27.67 -20.17
N ALA A 23 -9.05 -28.66 -19.36
CA ALA A 23 -8.20 -29.30 -18.38
C ALA A 23 -7.02 -29.98 -19.09
N GLY A 24 -6.04 -29.19 -19.56
CA GLY A 24 -4.70 -29.67 -19.80
C GLY A 24 -4.21 -30.19 -18.46
N SER A 25 -3.72 -31.42 -18.45
CA SER A 25 -3.14 -32.10 -17.28
C SER A 25 -2.23 -31.15 -16.50
N VAL A 26 -2.74 -30.51 -15.45
CA VAL A 26 -1.93 -29.78 -14.49
C VAL A 26 -1.04 -30.84 -13.86
N SER A 27 0.27 -30.71 -14.05
CA SER A 27 1.22 -31.64 -13.44
C SER A 27 1.00 -31.62 -11.93
N THR A 28 0.69 -32.75 -11.33
CA THR A 28 0.51 -32.87 -9.87
C THR A 28 1.85 -32.88 -9.12
N ARG A 29 2.97 -32.70 -9.83
CA ARG A 29 4.34 -32.73 -9.30
C ARG A 29 5.21 -31.73 -10.05
N TYR A 30 6.10 -31.08 -9.32
CA TYR A 30 7.18 -30.27 -9.85
C TYR A 30 8.46 -30.54 -9.04
N GLU A 31 9.60 -30.17 -9.59
CA GLU A 31 10.90 -30.25 -8.91
C GLU A 31 11.58 -28.88 -8.91
N ALA A 32 12.36 -28.61 -7.86
CA ALA A 32 13.26 -27.48 -7.79
C ALA A 32 14.64 -28.00 -7.41
N PHE A 33 15.68 -27.54 -8.09
CA PHE A 33 17.06 -27.91 -7.80
C PHE A 33 17.99 -26.72 -8.00
N GLY A 34 19.00 -26.60 -7.14
CA GLY A 34 20.01 -25.55 -7.28
C GLY A 34 20.97 -25.86 -8.44
N LEU A 35 21.47 -24.81 -9.09
CA LEU A 35 22.47 -24.92 -10.14
C LEU A 35 23.88 -24.65 -9.56
N PRO A 36 24.74 -25.67 -9.39
CA PRO A 36 26.12 -25.48 -8.95
C PRO A 36 27.00 -24.95 -10.09
N GLY A 37 28.27 -24.65 -9.79
CA GLY A 37 29.28 -24.31 -10.81
C GLY A 37 29.25 -22.86 -11.28
N ILE A 38 28.46 -21.99 -10.64
CA ILE A 38 28.49 -20.55 -10.87
C ILE A 38 29.71 -19.93 -10.15
N PRO A 39 30.64 -19.27 -10.86
CA PRO A 39 31.77 -18.60 -10.23
C PRO A 39 31.33 -17.32 -9.50
N GLU A 40 32.27 -16.71 -8.76
CA GLU A 40 32.04 -15.38 -8.20
C GLU A 40 31.87 -14.36 -9.33
N VAL A 41 30.68 -13.76 -9.41
CA VAL A 41 30.31 -12.78 -10.45
C VAL A 41 30.89 -11.41 -10.12
N ARG A 42 31.47 -10.75 -11.12
CA ARG A 42 32.11 -9.44 -11.03
C ARG A 42 31.41 -8.39 -11.90
N PRO A 43 31.61 -7.10 -11.63
CA PRO A 43 31.15 -6.02 -12.49
C PRO A 43 31.55 -6.20 -13.96
N GLY A 44 30.56 -6.19 -14.85
CA GLY A 44 30.75 -6.31 -16.30
C GLY A 44 30.75 -7.74 -16.84
N ASP A 45 30.62 -8.76 -15.98
CA ASP A 45 30.57 -10.16 -16.43
C ASP A 45 29.33 -10.44 -17.30
N ASP A 46 29.51 -11.29 -18.33
CA ASP A 46 28.41 -11.83 -19.13
C ASP A 46 27.65 -12.89 -18.33
N LEU A 47 26.61 -12.46 -17.61
CA LEU A 47 25.82 -13.36 -16.79
C LEU A 47 25.09 -14.43 -17.62
N VAL A 48 24.68 -14.13 -18.86
CA VAL A 48 24.05 -15.14 -19.74
C VAL A 48 25.04 -16.25 -20.04
N GLY A 49 26.26 -15.90 -20.46
CA GLY A 49 27.32 -16.86 -20.76
C GLY A 49 27.73 -17.70 -19.55
N ILE A 50 27.80 -17.07 -18.36
CA ILE A 50 28.07 -17.77 -17.09
C ILE A 50 26.98 -18.80 -16.78
N LEU A 51 25.70 -18.40 -16.82
CA LEU A 51 24.59 -19.30 -16.53
C LEU A 51 24.52 -20.43 -17.56
N ALA A 52 24.72 -20.12 -18.84
CA ALA A 52 24.74 -21.12 -19.91
C ALA A 52 25.85 -22.16 -19.70
N THR A 53 27.06 -21.72 -19.36
CA THR A 53 28.19 -22.63 -19.10
C THR A 53 27.88 -23.60 -17.95
N ALA A 54 27.28 -23.11 -16.87
CA ALA A 54 26.89 -23.94 -15.74
C ALA A 54 25.77 -24.91 -16.09
N LEU A 55 24.77 -24.48 -16.86
CA LEU A 55 23.67 -25.33 -17.34
C LEU A 55 24.13 -26.40 -18.33
N GLU A 56 25.12 -26.12 -19.17
CA GLU A 56 25.75 -27.09 -20.08
C GLU A 56 26.58 -28.13 -19.33
N SER A 57 27.18 -27.72 -18.21
CA SER A 57 27.99 -28.59 -17.35
C SER A 57 27.14 -29.38 -16.35
N ALA A 58 25.84 -29.09 -16.27
CA ALA A 58 24.93 -29.77 -15.36
C ALA A 58 24.79 -31.27 -15.74
N PRO A 59 24.57 -32.17 -14.76
CA PRO A 59 24.29 -33.57 -15.05
C PRO A 59 23.14 -33.73 -16.06
N PRO A 60 23.09 -34.80 -16.87
CA PRO A 60 22.04 -34.98 -17.88
C PRO A 60 20.59 -34.92 -17.34
N GLY A 61 20.39 -35.27 -16.06
CA GLY A 61 19.10 -35.13 -15.38
C GLY A 61 18.65 -33.68 -15.17
N ASP A 62 19.62 -32.77 -15.07
CA ASP A 62 19.45 -31.38 -14.65
C ASP A 62 19.62 -30.38 -15.82
N ALA A 63 19.99 -30.88 -17.01
CA ALA A 63 20.06 -30.08 -18.23
C ALA A 63 18.76 -29.30 -18.46
N LEU A 64 18.87 -28.04 -18.88
CA LEU A 64 17.72 -27.14 -19.10
C LEU A 64 16.75 -27.71 -20.15
N ARG A 65 15.44 -27.62 -19.89
CA ARG A 65 14.37 -28.15 -20.75
C ARG A 65 13.35 -27.07 -21.10
N ASP A 66 12.61 -27.31 -22.19
CA ASP A 66 11.43 -26.50 -22.51
C ASP A 66 10.42 -26.52 -21.37
N GLY A 67 9.93 -25.35 -20.97
CA GLY A 67 9.01 -25.20 -19.86
C GLY A 67 9.66 -24.97 -18.50
N ASP A 68 11.00 -24.98 -18.41
CA ASP A 68 11.71 -24.69 -17.16
C ASP A 68 11.65 -23.20 -16.79
N ILE A 69 11.72 -22.91 -15.49
CA ILE A 69 11.82 -21.56 -14.95
C ILE A 69 13.15 -21.43 -14.21
N VAL A 70 13.99 -20.49 -14.63
CA VAL A 70 15.29 -20.23 -14.01
C VAL A 70 15.13 -19.10 -12.99
N VAL A 71 15.43 -19.40 -11.73
CA VAL A 71 15.30 -18.46 -10.61
C VAL A 71 16.67 -18.00 -10.15
N VAL A 72 16.93 -16.70 -10.19
CA VAL A 72 18.26 -16.09 -10.03
C VAL A 72 18.22 -15.07 -8.91
N THR A 73 19.18 -15.08 -7.97
CA THR A 73 19.24 -14.03 -6.95
C THR A 73 19.60 -12.68 -7.57
N SER A 74 18.96 -11.61 -7.07
CA SER A 74 19.25 -10.21 -7.37
C SER A 74 20.74 -9.91 -7.27
N LYS A 75 21.45 -10.54 -6.33
CA LYS A 75 22.84 -10.24 -6.01
C LYS A 75 23.79 -10.46 -7.18
N ILE A 76 23.70 -11.59 -7.88
CA ILE A 76 24.57 -11.85 -9.03
C ILE A 76 24.21 -11.00 -10.24
N VAL A 77 22.92 -10.65 -10.39
CA VAL A 77 22.47 -9.69 -11.40
C VAL A 77 23.05 -8.30 -11.11
N SER A 78 22.90 -7.82 -9.88
CA SER A 78 23.47 -6.55 -9.41
C SER A 78 24.98 -6.50 -9.56
N LYS A 79 25.70 -7.58 -9.22
CA LYS A 79 27.16 -7.64 -9.40
C LYS A 79 27.53 -7.51 -10.87
N ALA A 80 26.94 -8.30 -11.77
CA ALA A 80 27.19 -8.23 -13.21
C ALA A 80 26.90 -6.82 -13.78
N GLU A 81 25.83 -6.18 -13.29
CA GLU A 81 25.42 -4.84 -13.70
C GLU A 81 26.18 -3.69 -13.01
N GLY A 82 27.23 -4.01 -12.23
CA GLY A 82 28.07 -2.99 -11.57
C GLY A 82 27.35 -2.20 -10.48
N ARG A 83 26.32 -2.78 -9.84
CA ARG A 83 25.55 -2.18 -8.75
C ARG A 83 26.21 -2.34 -7.38
N ILE A 84 27.54 -2.44 -7.35
CA ILE A 84 28.35 -2.47 -6.14
C ILE A 84 28.85 -1.05 -5.88
N VAL A 85 28.64 -0.54 -4.67
CA VAL A 85 29.13 0.77 -4.26
C VAL A 85 30.05 0.62 -3.05
N ALA A 86 31.26 1.16 -3.16
CA ALA A 86 32.27 1.12 -2.11
C ALA A 86 32.36 2.46 -1.37
N GLY A 87 32.61 2.40 -0.06
CA GLY A 87 32.97 3.59 0.73
C GLY A 87 31.83 4.58 0.98
N ILE A 88 30.57 4.18 0.76
CA ILE A 88 29.40 5.01 1.10
C ILE A 88 28.76 4.52 2.39
N ASP A 89 28.20 5.47 3.14
CA ASP A 89 27.37 5.15 4.29
C ASP A 89 26.10 4.42 3.83
N ARG A 90 25.74 3.36 4.55
CA ARG A 90 24.59 2.51 4.21
C ARG A 90 23.28 3.30 4.25
N ASP A 91 23.15 4.24 5.18
CA ASP A 91 21.93 5.01 5.29
C ASP A 91 21.78 6.00 4.14
N ALA A 92 22.88 6.62 3.70
CA ALA A 92 22.88 7.45 2.49
C ALA A 92 22.53 6.64 1.22
N ALA A 93 22.96 5.38 1.14
CA ALA A 93 22.59 4.48 0.04
C ALA A 93 21.08 4.18 0.03
N ILE A 94 20.50 3.93 1.20
CA ILE A 94 19.06 3.73 1.36
C ILE A 94 18.30 4.99 0.93
N ASP A 95 18.76 6.17 1.34
CA ASP A 95 18.13 7.45 0.96
C ASP A 95 18.13 7.67 -0.55
N ALA A 96 19.22 7.30 -1.23
CA ALA A 96 19.32 7.42 -2.68
C ALA A 96 18.40 6.46 -3.45
N GLU A 97 18.01 5.33 -2.84
CA GLU A 97 17.17 4.29 -3.45
C GLU A 97 15.69 4.38 -3.04
N ALA A 98 15.40 5.07 -1.94
CA ALA A 98 14.07 5.24 -1.38
C ALA A 98 13.30 6.40 -2.02
N VAL A 99 12.04 6.15 -2.36
CA VAL A 99 11.06 7.20 -2.70
C VAL A 99 10.48 7.82 -1.43
N ARG A 100 10.24 7.00 -0.41
CA ARG A 100 9.74 7.43 0.90
C ARG A 100 9.99 6.39 1.98
N THR A 101 10.05 6.87 3.22
CA THR A 101 10.09 6.02 4.42
C THR A 101 8.68 5.61 4.83
N ILE A 102 8.47 4.30 5.03
CA ILE A 102 7.22 3.74 5.56
C ILE A 102 7.26 3.72 7.07
N SER A 103 8.35 3.20 7.63
CA SER A 103 8.56 3.08 9.07
C SER A 103 10.04 3.07 9.41
N GLU A 104 10.38 3.61 10.57
CA GLU A 104 11.76 3.72 11.06
C GLU A 104 11.82 3.50 12.56
N TRP A 105 12.82 2.76 13.02
CA TRP A 105 13.09 2.59 14.43
C TRP A 105 14.57 2.29 14.70
N THR A 106 15.00 2.57 15.92
CA THR A 106 16.36 2.29 16.38
C THR A 106 16.39 0.98 17.16
N THR A 107 17.37 0.14 16.85
CA THR A 107 17.71 -1.07 17.61
C THR A 107 19.12 -0.93 18.19
N PRO A 108 19.54 -1.79 19.14
CA PRO A 108 20.94 -1.83 19.57
C PRO A 108 21.94 -2.11 18.43
N ARG A 109 21.48 -2.64 17.30
CA ARG A 109 22.28 -2.92 16.09
C ARG A 109 22.26 -1.75 15.09
N GLY A 110 21.67 -0.62 15.46
CA GLY A 110 21.53 0.56 14.62
C GLY A 110 20.11 0.78 14.11
N ARG A 111 20.02 1.70 13.16
CA ARG A 111 18.77 2.18 12.57
C ARG A 111 18.21 1.17 11.59
N THR A 112 16.90 0.91 11.67
CA THR A 112 16.17 0.05 10.74
C THR A 112 15.08 0.86 10.07
N ARG A 113 14.94 0.70 8.76
CA ARG A 113 13.96 1.41 7.94
C ARG A 113 13.27 0.46 6.99
N ILE A 114 11.95 0.57 6.89
CA ILE A 114 11.15 0.02 5.80
C ILE A 114 10.82 1.18 4.88
N VAL A 115 11.13 1.03 3.60
CA VAL A 115 11.01 2.09 2.60
C VAL A 115 10.33 1.56 1.34
N GLU A 116 9.70 2.47 0.60
CA GLU A 116 9.30 2.22 -0.79
C GLU A 116 10.49 2.57 -1.68
N THR A 117 10.97 1.61 -2.47
CA THR A 117 12.06 1.83 -3.44
C THR A 117 11.53 2.48 -4.71
N ARG A 118 12.41 3.02 -5.56
CA ARG A 118 12.05 3.51 -6.91
C ARG A 118 11.36 2.48 -7.82
N HIS A 119 11.50 1.18 -7.53
CA HIS A 119 10.79 0.12 -8.26
C HIS A 119 9.35 -0.05 -7.78
N GLY A 120 9.01 0.47 -6.59
CA GLY A 120 7.73 0.24 -5.91
C GLY A 120 7.77 -0.85 -4.82
N PHE A 121 8.89 -1.56 -4.64
CA PHE A 121 9.01 -2.54 -3.56
C PHE A 121 8.98 -1.87 -2.19
N VAL A 122 8.19 -2.41 -1.26
CA VAL A 122 8.18 -2.01 0.14
C VAL A 122 8.93 -3.04 0.97
N MET A 123 10.15 -2.70 1.37
CA MET A 123 11.05 -3.65 2.04
C MET A 123 12.05 -2.96 2.96
N ALA A 124 12.74 -3.75 3.78
CA ALA A 124 13.77 -3.26 4.67
C ALA A 124 14.97 -2.74 3.88
N ALA A 125 15.49 -1.58 4.28
CA ALA A 125 16.73 -0.99 3.76
C ALA A 125 16.81 -0.87 2.23
N ALA A 126 15.69 -0.71 1.53
CA ALA A 126 15.63 -0.61 0.06
C ALA A 126 16.27 -1.78 -0.71
N GLY A 127 16.45 -2.96 -0.09
CA GLY A 127 17.23 -4.05 -0.69
C GLY A 127 18.74 -3.81 -0.71
N VAL A 128 19.22 -2.76 -0.02
CA VAL A 128 20.64 -2.50 0.17
C VAL A 128 21.24 -3.55 1.10
N ASP A 129 22.13 -4.36 0.51
CA ASP A 129 22.76 -5.49 1.18
C ASP A 129 24.27 -5.27 1.34
N ALA A 130 24.79 -5.55 2.53
CA ALA A 130 26.23 -5.51 2.84
C ALA A 130 26.84 -6.92 2.99
N SER A 131 26.05 -7.97 2.77
CA SER A 131 26.47 -9.36 2.90
C SER A 131 26.96 -9.94 1.57
N ASN A 132 27.88 -10.90 1.64
CA ASN A 132 28.48 -11.59 0.49
C ASN A 132 29.12 -10.63 -0.55
N VAL A 133 29.70 -9.54 -0.04
CA VAL A 133 30.55 -8.59 -0.76
C VAL A 133 31.76 -8.23 0.08
N GLU A 134 32.75 -7.60 -0.54
CA GLU A 134 33.93 -7.09 0.15
C GLU A 134 33.55 -6.12 1.27
N LEU A 135 34.28 -6.19 2.39
CA LEU A 135 34.05 -5.34 3.56
C LEU A 135 34.13 -3.85 3.16
N GLY A 136 33.12 -3.07 3.55
CA GLY A 136 33.01 -1.65 3.18
C GLY A 136 32.34 -1.40 1.83
N SER A 137 31.84 -2.44 1.17
CA SER A 137 30.99 -2.35 -0.01
C SER A 137 29.54 -2.74 0.31
N ILE A 138 28.62 -2.24 -0.51
CA ILE A 138 27.20 -2.61 -0.50
C ILE A 138 26.74 -2.91 -1.93
N VAL A 139 25.71 -3.73 -2.03
CA VAL A 139 25.03 -4.07 -3.29
C VAL A 139 23.66 -3.41 -3.28
N LEU A 140 23.36 -2.71 -4.37
CA LEU A 140 22.05 -2.14 -4.64
C LEU A 140 21.28 -3.11 -5.55
N LEU A 141 19.94 -3.04 -5.53
CA LEU A 141 19.13 -3.78 -6.50
C LEU A 141 19.47 -3.39 -7.95
N PRO A 142 19.23 -4.29 -8.93
CA PRO A 142 19.32 -3.96 -10.35
C PRO A 142 18.48 -2.72 -10.68
N VAL A 143 18.84 -1.95 -11.71
CA VAL A 143 18.08 -0.74 -12.05
C VAL A 143 16.73 -1.07 -12.68
N ASP A 144 16.71 -2.08 -13.55
CA ASP A 144 15.53 -2.64 -14.21
C ASP A 144 15.59 -4.18 -14.09
N PRO A 145 15.19 -4.77 -12.94
CA PRO A 145 15.31 -6.20 -12.73
C PRO A 145 14.46 -7.05 -13.70
N ASP A 146 13.29 -6.55 -14.14
CA ASP A 146 12.49 -7.19 -15.19
C ASP A 146 13.25 -7.18 -16.52
N GLY A 147 13.95 -6.09 -16.85
CA GLY A 147 14.84 -6.01 -18.00
C GLY A 147 16.01 -6.98 -17.92
N SER A 148 16.60 -7.15 -16.74
CA SER A 148 17.63 -8.16 -16.48
C SER A 148 17.09 -9.58 -16.67
N ALA A 149 15.89 -9.87 -16.15
CA ALA A 149 15.21 -11.13 -16.34
C ALA A 149 14.95 -11.43 -17.83
N ARG A 150 14.51 -10.43 -18.60
CA ARG A 150 14.31 -10.54 -20.06
C ARG A 150 15.61 -10.88 -20.79
N ARG A 151 16.71 -10.18 -20.48
CA ARG A 151 18.03 -10.47 -21.09
C ARG A 151 18.49 -11.90 -20.80
N LEU A 152 18.35 -12.35 -19.55
CA LEU A 152 18.68 -13.73 -19.16
C LEU A 152 17.81 -14.74 -19.89
N ARG A 153 16.49 -14.52 -19.92
CA ARG A 153 15.53 -15.39 -20.61
C ARG A 153 15.88 -15.53 -22.08
N ASP A 154 16.06 -14.42 -22.78
CA ASP A 154 16.30 -14.40 -24.22
C ASP A 154 17.63 -15.04 -24.58
N GLY A 155 18.67 -14.77 -23.78
CA GLY A 155 19.98 -15.37 -23.94
C GLY A 155 19.96 -16.89 -23.74
N LEU A 156 19.32 -17.37 -22.67
CA LEU A 156 19.18 -18.81 -22.41
C LEU A 156 18.30 -19.49 -23.47
N ALA A 157 17.17 -18.88 -23.84
CA ALA A 157 16.29 -19.41 -24.88
C ALA A 157 17.03 -19.54 -26.22
N ALA A 158 17.80 -18.53 -26.62
CA ALA A 158 18.61 -18.57 -27.84
C ALA A 158 19.73 -19.63 -27.78
N ARG A 159 20.37 -19.78 -26.60
CA ARG A 159 21.51 -20.70 -26.43
C ARG A 159 21.11 -22.17 -26.41
N PHE A 160 19.94 -22.48 -25.86
CA PHE A 160 19.47 -23.84 -25.63
C PHE A 160 18.30 -24.25 -26.55
N GLY A 161 17.68 -23.31 -27.28
CA GLY A 161 16.55 -23.58 -28.16
C GLY A 161 15.29 -24.01 -27.42
N VAL A 162 15.10 -23.53 -26.19
CA VAL A 162 13.97 -23.86 -25.31
C VAL A 162 13.23 -22.62 -24.86
N ARG A 163 11.94 -22.74 -24.57
CA ARG A 163 11.15 -21.70 -23.93
C ARG A 163 11.28 -21.82 -22.41
N VAL A 164 11.77 -20.75 -21.79
CA VAL A 164 11.97 -20.69 -20.34
C VAL A 164 11.38 -19.40 -19.76
N GLY A 165 11.06 -19.44 -18.48
CA GLY A 165 10.80 -18.25 -17.66
C GLY A 165 12.04 -17.88 -16.86
N VAL A 166 12.17 -16.62 -16.47
CA VAL A 166 13.18 -16.17 -15.51
C VAL A 166 12.52 -15.38 -14.40
N VAL A 167 12.90 -15.66 -13.15
CA VAL A 167 12.53 -14.86 -11.97
C VAL A 167 13.81 -14.41 -11.27
N VAL A 168 13.94 -13.11 -11.03
CA VAL A 168 14.99 -12.52 -10.20
C VAL A 168 14.44 -12.32 -8.80
N THR A 169 15.14 -12.83 -7.78
CA THR A 169 14.64 -12.86 -6.39
C THR A 169 15.49 -12.03 -5.44
N ASP A 170 14.87 -11.44 -4.43
CA ASP A 170 15.59 -10.88 -3.30
C ASP A 170 14.95 -11.30 -1.97
N THR A 171 15.76 -11.34 -0.91
CA THR A 171 15.28 -11.76 0.39
C THR A 171 14.65 -10.60 1.15
N ALA A 172 13.40 -10.74 1.57
CA ALA A 172 12.73 -9.76 2.41
C ALA A 172 11.97 -10.39 3.59
N GLY A 173 11.75 -9.58 4.62
CA GLY A 173 10.76 -9.87 5.66
C GLY A 173 9.35 -9.55 5.18
N ARG A 174 8.34 -9.88 6.00
CA ARG A 174 6.94 -9.59 5.69
C ARG A 174 6.12 -9.37 6.96
N VAL A 175 5.06 -8.58 6.84
CA VAL A 175 4.22 -8.21 7.98
C VAL A 175 3.59 -9.44 8.65
N TRP A 176 3.45 -9.35 9.97
CA TRP A 176 2.78 -10.32 10.85
C TRP A 176 3.44 -11.71 10.97
N ARG A 177 4.60 -11.95 10.34
CA ARG A 177 5.32 -13.23 10.44
C ARG A 177 6.80 -13.04 10.72
N ASN A 178 7.35 -13.92 11.54
CA ASN A 178 8.78 -13.99 11.79
C ASN A 178 9.50 -14.73 10.65
N GLY A 179 10.73 -14.32 10.38
CA GLY A 179 11.58 -14.90 9.34
C GLY A 179 11.52 -14.12 8.02
N VAL A 180 12.47 -14.44 7.15
CA VAL A 180 12.57 -13.90 5.79
C VAL A 180 12.21 -14.97 4.77
N THR A 181 11.80 -14.56 3.59
CA THR A 181 11.62 -15.41 2.42
C THR A 181 12.06 -14.64 1.17
N ASP A 182 12.21 -15.33 0.06
CA ASP A 182 12.55 -14.68 -1.20
C ASP A 182 11.28 -14.22 -1.91
N PHE A 183 11.30 -12.98 -2.40
CA PHE A 183 10.27 -12.36 -3.21
C PHE A 183 10.81 -12.14 -4.62
N ALA A 184 9.93 -12.14 -5.62
CA ALA A 184 10.29 -11.75 -6.97
C ALA A 184 10.51 -10.23 -7.02
N VAL A 185 11.71 -9.82 -7.43
CA VAL A 185 12.05 -8.41 -7.72
C VAL A 185 12.21 -8.16 -9.21
N GLY A 186 12.25 -9.21 -10.04
CA GLY A 186 12.15 -9.14 -11.49
C GLY A 186 11.61 -10.44 -12.07
N SER A 187 10.97 -10.40 -13.24
CA SER A 187 10.48 -11.59 -13.93
C SER A 187 10.34 -11.37 -15.44
N ALA A 188 10.45 -12.44 -16.21
CA ALA A 188 10.26 -12.42 -17.66
C ALA A 188 9.80 -13.79 -18.18
N GLY A 189 8.83 -13.80 -19.09
CA GLY A 189 8.31 -15.02 -19.73
C GLY A 189 7.54 -15.95 -18.79
N VAL A 190 7.23 -15.52 -17.58
CA VAL A 190 6.50 -16.26 -16.55
C VAL A 190 5.36 -15.39 -16.01
N ARG A 191 4.21 -15.98 -15.73
CA ARG A 191 3.08 -15.28 -15.12
C ARG A 191 3.45 -14.86 -13.69
N ALA A 192 3.49 -13.55 -13.46
CA ALA A 192 3.76 -13.01 -12.13
C ALA A 192 2.58 -13.23 -11.17
N VAL A 193 1.35 -13.07 -11.67
CA VAL A 193 0.10 -13.26 -10.93
C VAL A 193 -0.88 -14.17 -11.67
N ASP A 194 -1.69 -14.91 -10.92
CA ASP A 194 -2.93 -15.53 -11.41
C ASP A 194 -4.13 -14.79 -10.83
N ASP A 195 -4.76 -13.94 -11.66
CA ASP A 195 -5.91 -13.14 -11.25
C ASP A 195 -7.20 -13.92 -11.45
N LEU A 196 -7.67 -14.54 -10.36
CA LEU A 196 -8.89 -15.33 -10.34
C LEU A 196 -10.14 -14.47 -10.10
N ARG A 197 -10.01 -13.14 -10.03
CA ARG A 197 -11.15 -12.26 -9.74
C ARG A 197 -12.23 -12.36 -10.82
N GLY A 198 -13.49 -12.51 -10.38
CA GLY A 198 -14.64 -12.71 -11.27
C GLY A 198 -14.74 -14.12 -11.87
N SER A 199 -13.86 -15.04 -11.47
CA SER A 199 -14.00 -16.47 -11.75
C SER A 199 -14.95 -17.12 -10.75
N VAL A 200 -15.51 -18.28 -11.13
CA VAL A 200 -16.43 -19.04 -10.28
C VAL A 200 -15.79 -20.38 -9.92
N ASP A 201 -15.82 -20.73 -8.63
CA ASP A 201 -15.30 -21.99 -8.14
C ASP A 201 -16.20 -23.20 -8.54
N PRO A 202 -15.76 -24.46 -8.32
CA PRO A 202 -16.56 -25.64 -8.65
C PRO A 202 -17.91 -25.76 -7.93
N TYR A 203 -18.13 -24.99 -6.85
CA TYR A 203 -19.37 -24.95 -6.07
C TYR A 203 -20.30 -23.80 -6.49
N GLY A 204 -19.87 -22.95 -7.42
CA GLY A 204 -20.64 -21.80 -7.90
C GLY A 204 -20.37 -20.49 -7.15
N ASN A 205 -19.36 -20.43 -6.27
CA ASN A 205 -19.01 -19.20 -5.56
C ASN A 205 -18.13 -18.30 -6.43
N ASP A 206 -18.40 -16.99 -6.40
CA ASP A 206 -17.59 -15.98 -7.06
C ASP A 206 -16.29 -15.72 -6.27
N LEU A 207 -15.15 -15.74 -6.96
CA LEU A 207 -13.86 -15.38 -6.42
C LEU A 207 -13.69 -13.87 -6.58
N GLY A 208 -14.08 -13.08 -5.58
CA GLY A 208 -14.07 -11.61 -5.69
C GLY A 208 -12.70 -10.92 -5.48
N VAL A 209 -11.76 -11.58 -4.78
CA VAL A 209 -10.51 -10.93 -4.31
C VAL A 209 -9.24 -11.78 -4.53
N THR A 210 -9.37 -12.94 -5.14
CA THR A 210 -8.29 -13.92 -5.20
C THR A 210 -7.34 -13.60 -6.34
N VAL A 211 -6.12 -13.17 -6.00
CA VAL A 211 -4.99 -13.03 -6.91
C VAL A 211 -3.82 -13.80 -6.31
N VAL A 212 -3.28 -14.78 -7.02
CA VAL A 212 -2.17 -15.61 -6.55
C VAL A 212 -0.86 -15.01 -7.04
N ALA A 213 0.10 -14.78 -6.14
CA ALA A 213 1.42 -14.24 -6.46
C ALA A 213 2.38 -15.35 -6.91
N LEU A 214 2.15 -15.89 -8.11
CA LEU A 214 2.89 -17.05 -8.65
C LEU A 214 4.41 -16.86 -8.66
N ALA A 215 4.91 -15.67 -9.04
CA ALA A 215 6.34 -15.42 -9.05
C ALA A 215 6.95 -15.38 -7.63
N ASP A 216 6.21 -14.93 -6.61
CA ASP A 216 6.66 -15.01 -5.22
C ASP A 216 6.64 -16.45 -4.69
N GLU A 217 5.67 -17.28 -5.09
CA GLU A 217 5.66 -18.71 -4.76
C GLU A 217 6.89 -19.44 -5.34
N LEU A 218 7.22 -19.15 -6.59
CA LEU A 218 8.43 -19.66 -7.26
C LEU A 218 9.71 -19.18 -6.56
N ALA A 219 9.77 -17.89 -6.22
CA ALA A 219 10.89 -17.29 -5.50
C ALA A 219 11.11 -17.99 -4.16
N ALA A 220 10.07 -18.08 -3.34
CA ALA A 220 10.11 -18.70 -2.02
C ALA A 220 10.47 -20.20 -2.09
N ALA A 221 9.90 -20.95 -3.04
CA ALA A 221 10.20 -22.37 -3.21
C ALA A 221 11.66 -22.61 -3.64
N SER A 222 12.20 -21.75 -4.52
CA SER A 222 13.58 -21.87 -5.01
C SER A 222 14.64 -21.65 -3.92
N GLU A 223 14.34 -20.83 -2.91
CA GLU A 223 15.28 -20.55 -1.83
C GLU A 223 15.55 -21.78 -0.95
N LEU A 224 14.64 -22.76 -0.91
CA LEU A 224 14.83 -24.01 -0.16
C LEU A 224 15.99 -24.86 -0.69
N VAL A 225 16.29 -24.77 -1.99
CA VAL A 225 17.36 -25.51 -2.64
C VAL A 225 18.59 -24.66 -2.90
N ARG A 226 18.42 -23.34 -2.98
CA ARG A 226 19.54 -22.41 -3.01
C ARG A 226 20.17 -22.29 -1.63
N ALA A 227 19.43 -22.00 -0.57
CA ALA A 227 19.92 -21.78 0.78
C ALA A 227 21.01 -20.69 0.91
N LYS A 228 20.74 -19.65 1.71
CA LYS A 228 21.62 -18.51 2.07
C LYS A 228 23.15 -18.65 1.99
N LEU A 229 23.73 -19.77 2.45
CA LEU A 229 25.19 -19.95 2.61
C LEU A 229 25.81 -21.02 1.70
N SER A 230 25.03 -21.61 0.79
CA SER A 230 25.51 -22.71 -0.06
C SER A 230 26.40 -22.26 -1.21
N GLY A 231 26.40 -20.97 -1.54
CA GLY A 231 26.99 -20.46 -2.78
C GLY A 231 26.20 -20.81 -4.04
N MET A 232 24.90 -21.11 -3.94
CA MET A 232 24.02 -21.42 -5.07
C MET A 232 23.10 -20.23 -5.40
N PRO A 233 23.50 -19.33 -6.31
CA PRO A 233 22.71 -18.13 -6.63
C PRO A 233 21.55 -18.41 -7.60
N VAL A 234 21.49 -19.62 -8.18
CA VAL A 234 20.51 -20.01 -9.19
C VAL A 234 19.86 -21.34 -8.84
N ALA A 235 18.57 -21.44 -9.14
CA ALA A 235 17.83 -22.70 -9.15
C ALA A 235 17.01 -22.83 -10.43
N VAL A 236 16.65 -24.05 -10.78
CA VAL A 236 15.71 -24.36 -11.87
C VAL A 236 14.47 -24.98 -11.25
N VAL A 237 13.30 -24.47 -11.63
CA VAL A 237 12.00 -25.04 -11.32
C VAL A 237 11.44 -25.70 -12.57
N ARG A 238 11.15 -27.00 -12.48
CA ARG A 238 10.69 -27.83 -13.60
C ARG A 238 9.35 -28.48 -13.31
N GLY A 239 8.54 -28.63 -14.36
CA GLY A 239 7.23 -29.29 -14.30
C GLY A 239 6.05 -28.31 -14.19
N LEU A 240 6.31 -27.01 -14.32
CA LEU A 240 5.30 -25.94 -14.30
C LEU A 240 5.23 -25.15 -15.63
N PRO A 241 5.25 -25.79 -16.81
CA PRO A 241 5.28 -25.08 -18.10
C PRO A 241 4.03 -24.23 -18.33
N HIS A 242 2.93 -24.56 -17.66
CA HIS A 242 1.69 -23.82 -17.69
C HIS A 242 1.78 -22.47 -16.96
N LEU A 243 2.85 -22.17 -16.24
CA LEU A 243 3.10 -20.84 -15.66
C LEU A 243 3.85 -19.92 -16.61
N LEU A 244 4.41 -20.44 -17.70
CA LEU A 244 5.04 -19.61 -18.72
C LEU A 244 3.99 -18.83 -19.50
N LEU A 245 4.37 -17.63 -19.92
CA LEU A 245 3.56 -16.82 -20.83
C LEU A 245 3.62 -17.41 -22.23
N GLU A 246 2.47 -17.41 -22.91
CA GLU A 246 2.40 -17.78 -24.32
C GLU A 246 2.90 -16.64 -25.22
N PRO A 247 3.41 -16.93 -26.43
CA PRO A 247 3.84 -15.89 -27.36
C PRO A 247 2.74 -14.86 -27.63
N GLY A 248 3.05 -13.57 -27.40
CA GLY A 248 2.13 -12.45 -27.60
C GLY A 248 1.24 -12.12 -26.39
N GLU A 249 1.32 -12.86 -25.28
CA GLU A 249 0.76 -12.42 -24.01
C GLU A 249 1.56 -11.22 -23.46
N GLU A 250 0.87 -10.35 -22.72
CA GLU A 250 1.49 -9.21 -22.05
C GLU A 250 2.37 -9.69 -20.89
N ASP A 251 3.64 -9.31 -20.91
CA ASP A 251 4.60 -9.60 -19.86
C ASP A 251 4.76 -8.37 -18.97
N ALA A 252 3.87 -8.24 -17.98
CA ALA A 252 3.86 -7.13 -17.04
C ALA A 252 5.02 -7.18 -16.03
N GLY A 253 5.79 -8.28 -15.99
CA GLY A 253 6.85 -8.48 -15.01
C GLY A 253 6.35 -8.40 -13.56
N VAL A 254 7.22 -7.97 -12.65
CA VAL A 254 6.85 -7.83 -11.22
C VAL A 254 5.97 -6.61 -10.94
N ALA A 255 5.78 -5.71 -11.90
CA ALA A 255 4.85 -4.59 -11.75
C ALA A 255 3.42 -5.08 -11.44
N ALA A 256 3.05 -6.27 -11.90
CA ALA A 256 1.77 -6.90 -11.57
C ALA A 256 1.63 -7.32 -10.10
N LEU A 257 2.74 -7.48 -9.37
CA LEU A 257 2.76 -7.80 -7.93
C LEU A 257 2.71 -6.54 -7.05
N ILE A 258 3.09 -5.38 -7.60
CA ILE A 258 3.22 -4.16 -6.83
C ILE A 258 1.85 -3.50 -6.68
N ARG A 259 1.39 -3.41 -5.44
CA ARG A 259 0.22 -2.59 -5.11
C ARG A 259 0.55 -1.10 -5.28
N PRO A 260 -0.23 -0.34 -6.05
CA PRO A 260 -0.03 1.11 -6.14
C PRO A 260 -0.11 1.77 -4.76
N SER A 261 0.77 2.75 -4.51
CA SER A 261 0.85 3.47 -3.21
C SER A 261 -0.48 4.10 -2.78
N ALA A 262 -1.35 4.48 -3.74
CA ALA A 262 -2.69 5.03 -3.48
C ALA A 262 -3.71 4.00 -2.98
N GLU A 263 -3.49 2.71 -3.25
CA GLU A 263 -4.35 1.61 -2.83
C GLU A 263 -3.83 0.93 -1.55
N ASP A 264 -2.61 1.27 -1.11
CA ASP A 264 -1.99 0.69 0.05
C ASP A 264 -2.61 1.19 1.36
N ARG A 265 -3.33 0.30 2.04
CA ARG A 265 -3.91 0.57 3.37
C ARG A 265 -2.89 0.51 4.50
N PHE A 266 -1.66 0.06 4.25
CA PHE A 266 -0.57 -0.04 5.23
C PHE A 266 0.59 0.91 4.89
N ARG A 267 0.25 2.06 4.30
CA ARG A 267 1.18 3.03 3.73
C ARG A 267 2.17 3.63 4.73
N LEU A 268 1.89 3.55 6.03
CA LEU A 268 2.72 4.06 7.12
C LEU A 268 2.88 2.96 8.19
N GLY A 269 4.03 2.94 8.87
CA GLY A 269 4.18 2.17 10.10
C GLY A 269 3.27 2.70 11.21
N THR A 270 2.97 1.87 12.22
CA THR A 270 2.01 2.23 13.28
C THR A 270 2.34 3.56 13.98
N PRO A 271 3.59 3.81 14.43
CA PRO A 271 3.93 5.09 15.06
C PRO A 271 3.82 6.27 14.08
N GLU A 272 4.21 6.06 12.82
CA GLU A 272 4.11 7.06 11.77
C GLU A 272 2.65 7.42 11.47
N ALA A 273 1.77 6.43 11.39
CA ALA A 273 0.34 6.60 11.17
C ALA A 273 -0.32 7.39 12.31
N MET A 274 0.01 7.05 13.57
CA MET A 274 -0.50 7.78 14.74
C MET A 274 -0.09 9.25 14.74
N ARG A 275 1.19 9.55 14.46
CA ARG A 275 1.68 10.93 14.35
C ARG A 275 1.04 11.65 13.16
N SER A 276 0.92 10.96 12.03
CA SER A 276 0.31 11.52 10.82
C SER A 276 -1.16 11.83 11.00
N ALA A 277 -1.92 11.13 11.83
CA ALA A 277 -3.36 11.38 12.01
C ALA A 277 -3.64 12.81 12.52
N VAL A 278 -2.87 13.26 13.51
CA VAL A 278 -2.94 14.64 14.02
C VAL A 278 -2.54 15.64 12.94
N LEU A 279 -1.46 15.33 12.21
CA LEU A 279 -0.93 16.19 11.17
C LEU A 279 -1.70 16.14 9.85
N ALA A 280 -2.64 15.21 9.66
CA ALA A 280 -3.43 15.05 8.44
C ALA A 280 -4.84 15.66 8.58
N ARG A 281 -5.31 15.92 9.80
CA ARG A 281 -6.55 16.69 10.02
C ARG A 281 -6.40 18.05 9.36
N ARG A 282 -7.39 18.47 8.56
CA ARG A 282 -7.41 19.78 7.87
C ARG A 282 -8.75 20.45 8.07
N THR A 283 -8.76 21.78 8.05
CA THR A 283 -10.02 22.55 8.07
C THR A 283 -10.52 22.74 6.65
N ALA A 284 -11.69 22.18 6.34
CA ALA A 284 -12.30 22.27 5.03
C ALA A 284 -12.85 23.69 4.75
N SER A 285 -12.73 24.16 3.52
CA SER A 285 -13.31 25.42 3.04
C SER A 285 -14.52 25.21 2.11
N SER A 286 -14.73 23.99 1.62
CA SER A 286 -15.87 23.61 0.78
C SER A 286 -16.11 22.09 0.80
N PHE A 287 -17.34 21.68 0.45
CA PHE A 287 -17.75 20.27 0.40
C PHE A 287 -18.43 19.96 -0.94
N THR A 288 -18.27 18.73 -1.41
CA THR A 288 -19.10 18.16 -2.49
C THR A 288 -20.50 17.84 -1.97
N PRO A 289 -21.51 17.66 -2.86
CA PRO A 289 -22.86 17.27 -2.45
C PRO A 289 -22.98 15.77 -2.05
N ALA A 290 -21.87 15.01 -2.07
CA ALA A 290 -21.91 13.59 -1.73
C ALA A 290 -22.35 13.38 -0.27
N ALA A 291 -23.24 12.42 -0.06
CA ALA A 291 -23.75 12.11 1.26
C ALA A 291 -22.65 11.56 2.19
N VAL A 292 -22.82 11.83 3.48
CA VAL A 292 -21.97 11.29 4.54
C VAL A 292 -22.73 10.16 5.23
N ASP A 293 -22.04 9.04 5.47
CA ASP A 293 -22.58 7.95 6.27
C ASP A 293 -22.62 8.37 7.75
N GLY A 294 -23.83 8.48 8.32
CA GLY A 294 -24.00 8.86 9.72
C GLY A 294 -23.41 7.86 10.72
N SER A 295 -23.19 6.60 10.32
CA SER A 295 -22.52 5.61 11.17
C SER A 295 -21.05 5.98 11.42
N VAL A 296 -20.36 6.49 10.41
CA VAL A 296 -18.98 7.01 10.51
C VAL A 296 -18.92 8.21 11.45
N VAL A 297 -19.87 9.15 11.33
CA VAL A 297 -19.94 10.31 12.22
C VAL A 297 -20.20 9.89 13.67
N ARG A 298 -21.06 8.90 13.91
CA ARG A 298 -21.30 8.36 15.26
C ARG A 298 -20.05 7.69 15.85
N GLN A 299 -19.27 6.96 15.06
CA GLN A 299 -17.99 6.39 15.50
C GLN A 299 -17.00 7.50 15.86
N ALA A 300 -16.93 8.56 15.06
CA ALA A 300 -16.08 9.70 15.35
C ALA A 300 -16.52 10.47 16.61
N VAL A 301 -17.84 10.57 16.86
CA VAL A 301 -18.37 11.09 18.14
C VAL A 301 -18.02 10.18 19.32
N ALA A 302 -17.99 8.87 19.15
CA ALA A 302 -17.52 7.97 20.20
C ALA A 302 -16.04 8.22 20.54
N ALA A 303 -15.19 8.48 19.54
CA ALA A 303 -13.80 8.86 19.75
C ALA A 303 -13.64 10.19 20.53
N ALA A 304 -14.59 11.13 20.39
CA ALA A 304 -14.61 12.38 21.14
C ALA A 304 -14.57 12.15 22.66
N PHE A 305 -15.21 11.08 23.15
CA PHE A 305 -15.22 10.69 24.56
C PHE A 305 -13.94 9.97 25.01
N SER A 306 -12.86 10.02 24.22
CA SER A 306 -11.50 9.72 24.71
C SER A 306 -10.79 10.97 25.26
N ALA A 307 -11.39 12.16 25.14
CA ALA A 307 -10.89 13.37 25.79
C ALA A 307 -11.01 13.24 27.32
N PRO A 308 -10.13 13.87 28.13
CA PRO A 308 -10.21 13.77 29.59
C PRO A 308 -11.36 14.61 30.18
N TRP A 309 -12.04 14.09 31.22
CA TRP A 309 -13.01 14.85 32.05
C TRP A 309 -12.95 14.41 33.54
N PRO A 310 -13.26 15.30 34.50
CA PRO A 310 -13.01 15.06 35.93
C PRO A 310 -14.15 14.36 36.71
N ILE A 311 -15.29 14.07 36.08
CA ILE A 311 -16.52 13.56 36.74
C ILE A 311 -16.96 12.21 36.17
N ASP A 312 -17.88 11.50 36.85
CA ASP A 312 -18.31 10.15 36.43
C ASP A 312 -19.03 10.10 35.07
N THR A 313 -19.62 11.22 34.64
CA THR A 313 -20.33 11.32 33.36
C THR A 313 -19.78 12.49 32.52
N PRO A 314 -19.55 12.31 31.21
CA PRO A 314 -19.05 13.40 30.38
C PRO A 314 -19.97 14.64 30.42
N PRO A 315 -19.44 15.85 30.67
CA PRO A 315 -20.22 17.09 30.79
C PRO A 315 -20.63 17.70 29.43
N TRP A 316 -20.55 16.94 28.34
CA TRP A 316 -20.88 17.40 27.00
C TRP A 316 -21.72 16.39 26.21
N ARG A 317 -22.40 16.88 25.18
CA ARG A 317 -23.24 16.10 24.26
C ARG A 317 -22.99 16.56 22.82
N PHE A 318 -23.37 15.73 21.86
CA PHE A 318 -23.27 16.02 20.44
C PHE A 318 -24.64 15.84 19.78
N VAL A 319 -25.16 16.89 19.17
CA VAL A 319 -26.42 16.87 18.42
C VAL A 319 -26.09 16.63 16.94
N LEU A 320 -26.64 15.57 16.36
CA LEU A 320 -26.41 15.18 14.97
C LEU A 320 -27.53 15.72 14.07
N LEU A 321 -27.23 16.67 13.18
CA LEU A 321 -28.21 17.22 12.23
C LEU A 321 -28.27 16.38 10.95
N GLU A 322 -28.86 15.18 11.05
CA GLU A 322 -28.91 14.20 9.96
C GLU A 322 -29.89 14.56 8.85
N SER A 323 -30.99 15.25 9.19
CA SER A 323 -32.02 15.58 8.21
C SER A 323 -31.66 16.84 7.40
N PRO A 324 -31.97 16.89 6.08
CA PRO A 324 -31.83 18.12 5.31
C PRO A 324 -32.61 19.29 5.91
N ALA A 325 -33.80 19.04 6.44
CA ALA A 325 -34.64 20.06 7.07
C ALA A 325 -33.96 20.69 8.30
N SER A 326 -33.35 19.88 9.19
CA SER A 326 -32.65 20.40 10.36
C SER A 326 -31.42 21.24 10.00
N ARG A 327 -30.69 20.85 8.95
CA ARG A 327 -29.56 21.65 8.43
C ARG A 327 -30.01 22.95 7.76
N GLN A 328 -31.08 22.90 6.98
CA GLN A 328 -31.65 24.08 6.32
C GLN A 328 -32.19 25.10 7.32
N ARG A 329 -32.81 24.66 8.43
CA ARG A 329 -33.21 25.56 9.53
C ARG A 329 -32.02 26.30 10.13
N LEU A 330 -30.96 25.56 10.50
CA LEU A 330 -29.73 26.17 11.03
C LEU A 330 -29.11 27.15 10.02
N ALA A 331 -29.02 26.76 8.75
CA ALA A 331 -28.46 27.62 7.71
C ALA A 331 -29.32 28.87 7.44
N ALA A 332 -30.65 28.77 7.53
CA ALA A 332 -31.56 29.90 7.36
C ALA A 332 -31.44 30.91 8.52
N ALA A 333 -31.30 30.44 9.75
CA ALA A 333 -31.08 31.29 10.93
C ALA A 333 -29.72 32.01 10.92
N LEU A 334 -28.78 31.56 10.10
CA LEU A 334 -27.47 32.19 9.85
C LEU A 334 -27.47 33.13 8.64
N ASP A 335 -28.64 33.57 8.16
CA ASP A 335 -28.81 34.34 6.90
C ASP A 335 -28.12 33.68 5.69
N GLY A 336 -28.08 32.34 5.68
CA GLY A 336 -27.45 31.55 4.64
C GLY A 336 -25.93 31.58 4.65
N ALA A 337 -25.25 32.07 5.69
CA ALA A 337 -23.79 32.20 5.67
C ALA A 337 -23.05 30.85 5.72
N GLY A 338 -22.04 30.72 4.85
CA GLY A 338 -20.89 29.84 5.06
C GLY A 338 -21.04 28.34 4.78
N LEU A 339 -20.07 27.60 5.31
CA LEU A 339 -19.85 26.15 5.12
C LEU A 339 -21.04 25.28 5.53
N LEU A 340 -21.81 25.70 6.54
CA LEU A 340 -22.94 24.93 7.09
C LEU A 340 -24.07 24.74 6.08
N ARG A 341 -24.26 25.68 5.15
CA ARG A 341 -25.28 25.58 4.09
C ARG A 341 -24.97 24.45 3.11
N THR A 342 -23.69 24.24 2.81
CA THR A 342 -23.23 23.24 1.84
C THR A 342 -22.81 21.92 2.48
N ALA A 343 -22.67 21.88 3.80
CA ALA A 343 -22.26 20.70 4.52
C ALA A 343 -23.33 19.60 4.43
N PRO A 344 -22.99 18.40 3.90
CA PRO A 344 -23.93 17.28 3.86
C PRO A 344 -24.26 16.73 5.26
N TYR A 345 -23.45 17.04 6.28
CA TYR A 345 -23.69 16.66 7.67
C TYR A 345 -23.19 17.74 8.63
N VAL A 346 -23.88 17.96 9.76
CA VAL A 346 -23.49 18.93 10.79
C VAL A 346 -23.63 18.31 12.17
N VAL A 347 -22.64 18.55 13.03
CA VAL A 347 -22.65 18.16 14.45
C VAL A 347 -22.57 19.41 15.32
N ILE A 348 -23.46 19.54 16.31
CA ILE A 348 -23.44 20.64 17.28
C ILE A 348 -22.99 20.07 18.63
N PRO A 349 -21.75 20.35 19.07
CA PRO A 349 -21.33 20.02 20.43
C PRO A 349 -21.98 20.97 21.43
N CYS A 350 -22.41 20.42 22.56
CA CYS A 350 -23.09 21.15 23.62
C CYS A 350 -22.44 20.86 24.98
N LEU A 351 -22.38 21.87 25.84
CA LEU A 351 -22.17 21.67 27.28
C LEU A 351 -23.50 21.34 27.94
N VAL A 352 -23.46 20.63 29.07
CA VAL A 352 -24.64 20.25 29.84
C VAL A 352 -24.64 20.96 31.19
N ASP A 353 -25.80 21.48 31.59
CA ASP A 353 -26.09 22.05 32.91
C ASP A 353 -25.09 23.15 33.36
N GLY A 354 -24.62 23.96 32.41
CA GLY A 354 -23.71 25.07 32.68
C GLY A 354 -22.30 24.65 33.12
N SER A 355 -21.87 23.42 32.79
CA SER A 355 -20.53 22.92 33.13
C SER A 355 -19.41 23.84 32.60
N ASP A 356 -18.35 24.03 33.39
CA ASP A 356 -17.13 24.74 32.97
C ASP A 356 -16.14 23.82 32.21
N ALA A 357 -16.67 22.88 31.43
CA ALA A 357 -15.90 21.86 30.74
C ALA A 357 -15.49 22.25 29.31
N LEU A 358 -15.42 23.55 29.02
CA LEU A 358 -15.15 24.07 27.68
C LEU A 358 -13.83 23.55 27.10
N LEU A 359 -12.77 23.48 27.93
CA LEU A 359 -11.47 22.93 27.51
C LEU A 359 -11.56 21.43 27.17
N GLY A 360 -12.28 20.65 27.99
CA GLY A 360 -12.52 19.23 27.72
C GLY A 360 -13.36 18.99 26.47
N LEU A 361 -14.38 19.82 26.25
CA LEU A 361 -15.18 19.80 25.02
C LEU A 361 -14.33 20.16 23.80
N GLY A 362 -13.41 21.13 23.91
CA GLY A 362 -12.45 21.44 22.85
C GLY A 362 -11.58 20.24 22.48
N ALA A 363 -11.05 19.52 23.47
CA ALA A 363 -10.32 18.27 23.24
C ALA A 363 -11.20 17.17 22.62
N ALA A 364 -12.46 17.07 23.04
CA ALA A 364 -13.42 16.13 22.47
C ALA A 364 -13.73 16.44 20.99
N VAL A 365 -13.89 17.72 20.66
CA VAL A 365 -14.06 18.18 19.27
C VAL A 365 -12.82 17.84 18.45
N GLU A 366 -11.60 18.10 18.94
CA GLU A 366 -10.39 17.75 18.19
C GLU A 366 -10.28 16.23 17.93
N ASN A 367 -10.60 15.39 18.91
CA ASN A 367 -10.67 13.94 18.74
C ASN A 367 -11.71 13.53 17.67
N LEU A 368 -12.88 14.17 17.65
CA LEU A 368 -13.89 13.99 16.60
C LEU A 368 -13.32 14.34 15.22
N LEU A 369 -12.64 15.49 15.08
CA LEU A 369 -12.08 15.93 13.79
C LEU A 369 -10.98 15.01 13.29
N ILE A 370 -10.09 14.52 14.16
CA ILE A 370 -9.05 13.56 13.81
C ILE A 370 -9.67 12.24 13.35
N ALA A 371 -10.69 11.74 14.06
CA ALA A 371 -11.39 10.51 13.70
C ALA A 371 -12.11 10.63 12.34
N LEU A 372 -12.76 11.77 12.07
CA LEU A 372 -13.35 12.04 10.74
C LEU A 372 -12.29 12.04 9.64
N GLY A 373 -11.13 12.67 9.88
CA GLY A 373 -10.02 12.71 8.93
C GLY A 373 -9.43 11.33 8.63
N ALA A 374 -9.34 10.45 9.63
CA ALA A 374 -8.89 9.07 9.45
C ALA A 374 -9.80 8.25 8.53
N GLU A 375 -11.10 8.58 8.50
CA GLU A 375 -12.11 7.98 7.61
C GLU A 375 -12.21 8.69 6.25
N GLY A 376 -11.32 9.66 5.99
CA GLY A 376 -11.28 10.42 4.74
C GLY A 376 -12.34 11.52 4.62
N LEU A 377 -13.07 11.84 5.70
CA LEU A 377 -14.02 12.94 5.72
C LEU A 377 -13.32 14.27 6.00
N ALA A 378 -13.73 15.29 5.25
CA ALA A 378 -13.33 16.66 5.51
C ALA A 378 -14.25 17.27 6.58
N SER A 379 -13.69 18.14 7.42
CA SER A 379 -14.46 18.81 8.47
C SER A 379 -14.00 20.23 8.72
N ALA A 380 -14.89 21.07 9.24
CA ALA A 380 -14.57 22.43 9.66
C ALA A 380 -15.21 22.73 11.00
N TRP A 381 -14.38 23.14 11.96
CA TRP A 381 -14.83 23.61 13.26
C TRP A 381 -15.14 25.11 13.21
N LEU A 382 -16.40 25.44 13.50
CA LEU A 382 -16.90 26.80 13.55
C LEU A 382 -17.08 27.17 15.03
N PHE A 383 -16.18 28.03 15.50
CA PHE A 383 -16.21 28.55 16.85
C PHE A 383 -17.48 29.37 17.10
N PRO A 384 -17.97 29.42 18.36
CA PRO A 384 -19.14 30.21 18.68
C PRO A 384 -18.89 31.70 18.43
N ASP A 385 -19.79 32.31 17.67
CA ASP A 385 -19.96 33.76 17.56
C ASP A 385 -21.43 34.12 17.90
N PRO A 386 -21.81 35.41 18.00
CA PRO A 386 -23.18 35.79 18.32
C PRO A 386 -24.23 35.24 17.34
N ALA A 387 -23.94 35.18 16.04
CA ALA A 387 -24.87 34.71 15.02
C ALA A 387 -25.06 33.19 15.10
N LEU A 388 -23.97 32.42 15.21
CA LEU A 388 -24.01 30.97 15.37
C LEU A 388 -24.64 30.56 16.69
N SER A 389 -24.37 31.29 17.77
CA SER A 389 -25.02 31.06 19.07
C SER A 389 -26.53 31.29 18.99
N ALA A 390 -26.97 32.37 18.34
CA ALA A 390 -28.40 32.64 18.13
C ALA A 390 -29.07 31.56 17.29
N ALA A 391 -28.46 31.20 16.14
CA ALA A 391 -29.01 30.20 15.23
C ALA A 391 -29.06 28.79 15.84
N THR A 392 -28.07 28.40 16.64
CA THR A 392 -28.08 27.11 17.33
C THR A 392 -29.04 27.09 18.53
N ALA A 393 -29.35 28.24 19.13
CA ALA A 393 -30.37 28.35 20.16
C ALA A 393 -31.81 28.15 19.64
N GLU A 394 -32.05 28.31 18.33
CA GLU A 394 -33.33 27.96 17.70
C GLU A 394 -33.52 26.45 17.49
N LEU A 395 -32.47 25.64 17.72
CA LEU A 395 -32.61 24.19 17.69
C LEU A 395 -33.43 23.73 18.91
N ASP A 396 -34.37 22.83 18.66
CA ASP A 396 -35.18 22.20 19.71
C ASP A 396 -34.32 21.19 20.49
N LEU A 397 -33.52 21.69 21.43
CA LEU A 397 -32.56 20.93 22.23
C LEU A 397 -33.13 20.56 23.60
N PRO A 398 -32.68 19.44 24.19
CA PRO A 398 -33.02 19.11 25.57
C PRO A 398 -32.65 20.24 26.54
N ALA A 399 -33.46 20.42 27.58
CA ALA A 399 -33.18 21.40 28.63
C ALA A 399 -31.77 21.20 29.23
N GLY A 400 -31.08 22.30 29.51
CA GLY A 400 -29.73 22.29 30.07
C GLY A 400 -28.61 22.09 29.03
N TRP A 401 -28.93 21.85 27.76
CA TRP A 401 -27.91 21.72 26.71
C TRP A 401 -27.60 23.08 26.08
N THR A 402 -26.35 23.50 26.17
CA THR A 402 -25.88 24.77 25.62
C THR A 402 -24.95 24.52 24.42
N PRO A 403 -25.34 24.87 23.19
CA PRO A 403 -24.49 24.76 22.00
C PRO A 403 -23.19 25.55 22.13
N ILE A 404 -22.07 24.96 21.70
CA ILE A 404 -20.75 25.59 21.67
C ILE A 404 -20.20 25.49 20.25
N GLY A 405 -20.76 26.24 19.30
CA GLY A 405 -20.31 26.21 17.91
C GLY A 405 -20.87 25.04 17.08
N ALA A 406 -20.23 24.72 15.96
CA ALA A 406 -20.69 23.69 15.03
C ALA A 406 -19.53 23.04 14.26
N VAL A 407 -19.64 21.74 13.98
CA VAL A 407 -18.74 21.01 13.07
C VAL A 407 -19.48 20.76 11.76
N ALA A 408 -19.00 21.35 10.67
CA ALA A 408 -19.44 21.02 9.32
C ALA A 408 -18.66 19.81 8.80
N ILE A 409 -19.33 18.82 8.21
CA ILE A 409 -18.71 17.55 7.78
C ILE A 409 -19.16 17.21 6.36
N GLY A 410 -18.24 16.74 5.52
CA GLY A 410 -18.52 16.29 4.16
C GLY A 410 -17.31 15.70 3.46
N HIS A 411 -17.47 15.37 2.18
CA HIS A 411 -16.33 15.06 1.31
C HIS A 411 -15.80 16.38 0.76
N GLY A 412 -14.51 16.67 0.95
CA GLY A 412 -13.91 17.93 0.51
C GLY A 412 -14.01 18.10 -1.01
N ALA A 413 -14.44 19.28 -1.48
CA ALA A 413 -14.49 19.55 -2.93
C ALA A 413 -13.11 19.87 -3.51
N GLU A 414 -12.21 20.39 -2.67
CA GLU A 414 -10.81 20.64 -2.99
C GLU A 414 -9.91 20.09 -1.87
N PRO A 415 -8.66 19.72 -2.17
CA PRO A 415 -7.68 19.39 -1.15
C PRO A 415 -7.49 20.57 -0.20
N ALA A 416 -7.63 20.34 1.10
CA ALA A 416 -7.40 21.39 2.08
C ALA A 416 -5.89 21.66 2.23
N ALA A 417 -5.52 22.94 2.36
CA ALA A 417 -4.14 23.36 2.50
C ALA A 417 -3.50 22.85 3.81
N ASP A 418 -2.21 22.55 3.76
CA ASP A 418 -1.45 22.17 4.94
C ASP A 418 -1.49 23.24 6.03
N HIS A 419 -1.36 22.79 7.29
CA HIS A 419 -1.22 23.71 8.40
C HIS A 419 0.05 24.54 8.20
N PRO A 420 0.00 25.87 8.40
CA PRO A 420 1.20 26.68 8.34
C PRO A 420 2.19 26.19 9.42
N PRO A 421 3.49 26.10 9.10
CA PRO A 421 4.49 25.68 10.07
C PRO A 421 4.55 26.70 11.22
N VAL A 422 4.67 26.21 12.45
CA VAL A 422 4.88 27.02 13.65
C VAL A 422 6.27 26.73 14.18
N ASP A 423 7.08 27.77 14.38
CA ASP A 423 8.34 27.63 15.10
C ASP A 423 8.04 27.43 16.59
N VAL A 424 8.22 26.20 17.06
CA VAL A 424 7.92 25.81 18.44
C VAL A 424 8.68 26.68 19.45
N ALA A 425 9.89 27.13 19.12
CA ALA A 425 10.68 27.98 20.01
C ALA A 425 9.98 29.31 20.31
N THR A 426 9.10 29.79 19.42
CA THR A 426 8.35 31.05 19.62
C THR A 426 7.13 30.89 20.53
N VAL A 427 6.70 29.66 20.81
CA VAL A 427 5.48 29.35 21.59
C VAL A 427 5.78 28.50 22.83
N THR A 428 7.05 28.27 23.16
CA THR A 428 7.48 27.52 24.36
C THR A 428 8.43 28.34 25.23
N VAL A 429 8.29 28.21 26.54
CA VAL A 429 9.24 28.73 27.53
C VAL A 429 9.73 27.55 28.38
N THR A 430 11.04 27.43 28.53
CA THR A 430 11.68 26.48 29.46
C THR A 430 12.05 27.24 30.73
N LEU A 431 11.51 26.81 31.88
CA LEU A 431 11.81 27.40 33.19
C LEU A 431 12.93 26.66 33.91
#